data_AF-A0A7S0WWA4-F1
#
_entry.id   AF-A0A7S0WWA4-F1
#
_cell.length_a   1.000
_cell.length_b   1.000
_cell.length_c   1.000
_cell.angle_alpha   90.00
_cell.angle_beta   90.00
_cell.angle_gamma   90.00
#
_symmetry.space_group_name_H-M   'P 1'
#
loop_
_entity.id
_entity.type
_entity.pdbx_description
1 polymer ?
#
loop_
_entity_poly.entity_id
_entity_poly.type
_entity_poly.pdbx_seq_one_letter_code
_entity_poly.pdbx_strand_id
1 'polypeptide(L)'
;ELQYGEGGAPAFSARMARLQRWLEAHPGVRVVDPFIATAKVINRLELCTATQQLADIPPISHQLGEGQPDVLLRMCAPRYCVLHSADEAQLAAAVDAAGLRPPWVLKPCVACGLPDSHRMALVLHPRALGPALAAAGVRLP
;
A
#
# COMPACT_ATOMS: atom_id res chain seq x y z
N GLU A 1 -1.82 16.27 -5.14
CA GLU A 1 -0.75 16.15 -6.16
C GLU A 1 0.55 15.80 -5.46
N LEU A 2 1.24 14.77 -5.96
CA LEU A 2 2.54 14.35 -5.48
C LEU A 2 3.59 14.64 -6.54
N GLN A 3 4.83 14.75 -6.10
CA GLN A 3 6.03 14.85 -6.93
C GLN A 3 7.13 14.01 -6.31
N TYR A 4 8.17 13.70 -7.10
CA TYR A 4 9.39 13.13 -6.54
C TYR A 4 10.10 14.20 -5.71
N GLY A 5 10.32 13.91 -4.43
CA GLY A 5 11.14 14.68 -3.52
C GLY A 5 12.60 14.22 -3.52
N GLU A 6 13.34 14.66 -2.51
CA GLU A 6 14.73 14.27 -2.32
C GLU A 6 14.87 12.74 -2.18
N GLY A 7 15.90 12.15 -2.80
CA GLY A 7 16.08 10.70 -2.85
C GLY A 7 15.00 9.93 -3.63
N GLY A 8 14.10 10.62 -4.34
CA GLY A 8 13.01 9.98 -5.09
C GLY A 8 11.79 9.61 -4.24
N ALA A 9 11.77 9.97 -2.95
CA ALA A 9 10.62 9.74 -2.08
C ALA A 9 9.44 10.64 -2.50
N PRO A 10 8.18 10.17 -2.45
CA PRO A 10 7.03 11.03 -2.74
C PRO A 10 6.94 12.20 -1.77
N ALA A 11 6.69 13.39 -2.30
CA ALA A 11 6.43 14.59 -1.53
C ALA A 11 5.18 15.30 -2.06
N PHE A 12 4.48 16.03 -1.18
CA PHE A 12 3.42 16.93 -1.62
C PHE A 12 4.00 18.04 -2.49
N SER A 13 3.30 18.38 -3.58
CA SER A 13 3.71 19.50 -4.42
C SER A 13 3.65 20.82 -3.66
N ALA A 14 4.39 21.84 -4.12
CA ALA A 14 4.37 23.18 -3.53
C ALA A 14 2.94 23.76 -3.44
N ARG A 15 2.08 23.40 -4.40
CA ARG A 15 0.66 23.77 -4.40
C ARG A 15 -0.11 23.09 -3.27
N MET A 16 0.12 21.80 -3.01
CA MET A 16 -0.49 21.10 -1.87
C MET A 16 0.01 21.62 -0.53
N ALA A 17 1.32 21.88 -0.41
CA ALA A 17 1.87 22.49 0.80
C ALA A 17 1.26 23.88 1.06
N ARG A 18 1.01 24.69 0.01
CA ARG A 18 0.34 25.99 0.13
C ARG A 18 -1.13 25.83 0.53
N LEU A 19 -1.85 24.88 -0.06
CA LEU A 19 -3.24 24.60 0.30
C LEU A 19 -3.36 24.18 1.77
N GLN A 20 -2.48 23.29 2.23
CA GLN A 20 -2.47 22.84 3.63
C GLN A 20 -2.27 24.03 4.58
N ARG A 21 -1.27 24.88 4.35
CA ARG A 21 -1.04 26.10 5.16
C ARG A 21 -2.23 27.06 5.14
N TRP A 22 -2.90 27.20 3.99
CA TRP A 22 -4.09 28.02 3.90
C TRP A 22 -5.22 27.45 4.76
N LEU A 23 -5.47 26.13 4.70
CA LEU A 23 -6.51 25.47 5.50
C LEU A 23 -6.24 25.54 7.00
N GLU A 24 -4.97 25.47 7.43
CA GLU A 24 -4.56 25.67 8.83
C GLU A 24 -4.94 27.06 9.36
N ALA A 25 -4.94 28.09 8.49
CA ALA A 25 -5.37 29.43 8.84
C ALA A 25 -6.91 29.65 8.78
N HIS A 26 -7.68 28.65 8.32
CA HIS A 26 -9.13 28.78 8.11
C HIS A 26 -9.90 27.64 8.81
N PRO A 27 -9.98 27.64 10.17
CA PRO A 27 -10.57 26.55 10.94
C PRO A 27 -12.08 26.34 10.71
N GLY A 28 -12.76 27.32 10.10
CA GLY A 28 -14.16 27.20 9.68
C GLY A 28 -14.36 26.30 8.45
N VAL A 29 -13.30 25.99 7.70
CA VAL A 29 -13.35 25.10 6.54
C VAL A 29 -13.12 23.67 6.99
N ARG A 30 -14.05 22.77 6.64
CA ARG A 30 -13.89 21.33 6.88
C ARG A 30 -13.24 20.66 5.68
N VAL A 31 -12.24 19.83 5.95
CA VAL A 31 -11.47 19.10 4.94
C VAL A 31 -11.90 17.65 4.95
N VAL A 32 -12.36 17.15 3.80
CA VAL A 32 -12.76 15.76 3.61
C VAL A 32 -12.10 15.25 2.31
N ASP A 33 -11.16 14.31 2.36
CA ASP A 33 -10.51 13.71 3.53
C ASP A 33 -9.35 14.57 4.07
N PRO A 34 -9.04 14.53 5.39
CA PRO A 34 -7.88 15.20 5.96
C PRO A 34 -6.56 14.73 5.30
N PHE A 35 -5.59 15.63 5.12
CA PHE A 35 -4.30 15.31 4.49
C PHE A 35 -3.58 14.11 5.13
N ILE A 36 -3.65 13.97 6.45
CA ILE A 36 -3.05 12.83 7.15
C ILE A 36 -3.72 11.50 6.80
N ALA A 37 -5.03 11.49 6.54
CA ALA A 37 -5.75 10.31 6.08
C ALA A 37 -5.39 10.01 4.63
N THR A 38 -5.34 11.03 3.77
CA THR A 38 -4.91 10.89 2.38
C THR A 38 -3.46 10.40 2.28
N ALA A 39 -2.56 10.86 3.15
CA ALA A 39 -1.16 10.46 3.21
C ALA A 39 -0.99 8.95 3.47
N LYS A 40 -1.88 8.34 4.24
CA LYS A 40 -1.87 6.90 4.49
C LYS A 40 -2.23 6.10 3.24
N VAL A 41 -3.22 6.54 2.47
CA VAL A 41 -3.68 5.78 1.29
C VAL A 41 -2.75 5.91 0.07
N ILE A 42 -1.89 6.94 0.03
CA ILE A 42 -0.85 7.07 -1.00
C ILE A 42 0.40 6.23 -0.71
N ASN A 43 0.55 5.71 0.51
CA ASN A 43 1.65 4.84 0.91
C ASN A 43 1.12 3.41 1.12
N ARG A 44 1.52 2.47 0.27
CA ARG A 44 1.04 1.08 0.35
C ARG A 44 1.43 0.41 1.67
N LEU A 45 2.55 0.78 2.30
CA LEU A 45 2.92 0.23 3.59
C LEU A 45 1.92 0.65 4.68
N GLU A 46 1.65 1.95 4.80
CA GLU A 46 0.65 2.50 5.74
C GLU A 46 -0.74 1.89 5.49
N LEU A 47 -1.15 1.77 4.22
CA LEU A 47 -2.39 1.12 3.85
C LEU A 47 -2.44 -0.37 4.24
N CYS A 48 -1.34 -1.09 4.02
CA CYS A 48 -1.24 -2.50 4.38
C CYS A 48 -1.23 -2.69 5.90
N THR A 49 -0.56 -1.83 6.67
CA THR A 49 -0.63 -1.82 8.14
C THR A 49 -2.06 -1.55 8.62
N ALA A 50 -2.73 -0.54 8.05
CA ALA A 50 -4.12 -0.25 8.41
C ALA A 50 -5.06 -1.42 8.09
N THR A 51 -4.89 -2.09 6.94
CA THR A 51 -5.72 -3.24 6.59
C THR A 51 -5.41 -4.48 7.43
N GLN A 52 -4.17 -4.68 7.87
CA GLN A 52 -3.83 -5.73 8.84
C GLN A 52 -4.54 -5.52 10.17
N GLN A 53 -4.62 -4.29 10.67
CA GLN A 53 -5.37 -3.97 11.89
C GLN A 53 -6.88 -4.26 11.75
N LEU A 54 -7.43 -4.15 10.53
CA LEU A 54 -8.82 -4.53 10.27
C LEU A 54 -9.04 -6.05 10.33
N ALA A 55 -8.00 -6.87 10.18
CA ALA A 55 -8.10 -8.32 10.29
C ALA A 55 -8.29 -8.80 11.75
N ASP A 56 -8.08 -7.92 12.73
CA ASP A 56 -8.35 -8.17 14.15
C ASP A 56 -9.82 -7.93 14.52
N ILE A 57 -10.62 -7.37 13.60
CA ILE A 57 -12.06 -7.18 13.81
C ILE A 57 -12.74 -8.56 13.90
N PRO A 58 -13.55 -8.83 14.94
CA PRO A 58 -14.27 -10.09 15.07
C PRO A 58 -15.15 -10.38 13.84
N PRO A 59 -15.36 -11.67 13.49
CA PRO A 59 -16.27 -12.02 12.41
C PRO A 59 -17.67 -11.44 12.64
N ILE A 60 -18.25 -10.88 11.58
CA ILE A 60 -19.58 -10.25 11.61
C ILE A 60 -20.59 -11.30 11.15
N SER A 61 -21.62 -11.55 11.97
CA SER A 61 -22.76 -12.38 11.57
C SER A 61 -23.63 -11.61 10.59
N HIS A 62 -23.96 -12.22 9.45
CA HIS A 62 -24.80 -11.62 8.43
C HIS A 62 -25.89 -12.62 7.99
N GLN A 63 -27.15 -12.20 8.04
CA GLN A 63 -28.26 -12.96 7.49
C GLN A 63 -28.40 -12.71 5.99
N LEU A 64 -28.32 -13.78 5.19
CA LEU A 64 -28.50 -13.72 3.74
C LEU A 64 -29.97 -13.59 3.32
N GLY A 65 -30.90 -13.96 4.19
CA GLY A 65 -32.35 -13.91 3.96
C GLY A 65 -33.14 -14.67 5.02
N GLU A 66 -34.47 -14.48 5.03
CA GLU A 66 -35.35 -15.20 5.96
C GLU A 66 -35.21 -16.72 5.80
N GLY A 67 -35.08 -17.43 6.92
CA GLY A 67 -34.95 -18.88 6.96
C GLY A 67 -33.57 -19.42 6.54
N GLN A 68 -32.62 -18.55 6.17
CA GLN A 68 -31.24 -18.96 5.89
C GLN A 68 -30.35 -18.90 7.13
N PRO A 69 -29.35 -19.80 7.25
CA PRO A 69 -28.37 -19.71 8.31
C PRO A 69 -27.52 -18.44 8.16
N ASP A 70 -27.15 -17.86 9.30
CA ASP A 70 -26.19 -16.76 9.36
C ASP A 70 -24.84 -17.18 8.74
N VAL A 71 -24.22 -16.26 7.99
CA VAL A 71 -22.83 -16.40 7.54
C VAL A 71 -21.93 -15.51 8.37
N LEU A 72 -20.75 -16.02 8.70
CA LEU A 72 -19.70 -15.25 9.36
C LEU A 72 -18.80 -14.61 8.31
N LEU A 73 -18.80 -13.29 8.24
CA LEU A 73 -17.90 -12.51 7.40
C LEU A 73 -16.62 -12.19 8.17
N ARG A 74 -15.47 -12.62 7.64
CA ARG A 74 -14.15 -12.33 8.21
C ARG A 74 -13.38 -11.40 7.29
N MET A 75 -12.85 -10.31 7.85
CA MET A 75 -11.90 -9.47 7.14
C MET A 75 -10.53 -10.15 7.10
N CYS A 76 -9.94 -10.23 5.91
CA CYS A 76 -8.64 -10.85 5.71
C CYS A 76 -7.73 -9.85 4.97
N ALA A 77 -6.62 -9.46 5.60
CA ALA A 77 -5.58 -8.70 4.92
C ALA A 77 -4.64 -9.65 4.17
N PRO A 78 -4.22 -9.32 2.94
CA PRO A 78 -3.19 -10.09 2.25
C PRO A 78 -1.86 -9.98 3.01
N ARG A 79 -1.13 -11.09 3.08
CA ARG A 79 0.25 -11.07 3.57
C ARG A 79 1.12 -10.28 2.58
N TYR A 80 2.09 -9.54 3.09
CA TYR A 80 3.04 -8.77 2.29
C TYR A 80 4.40 -8.74 2.96
N CYS A 81 5.42 -8.37 2.19
CA CYS A 81 6.73 -7.99 2.69
C CYS A 81 7.18 -6.72 1.97
N VAL A 82 7.99 -5.90 2.64
CA VAL A 82 8.64 -4.75 2.01
C VAL A 82 10.01 -5.19 1.52
N LEU A 83 10.32 -4.85 0.27
CA LEU A 83 11.62 -5.14 -0.32
C LEU A 83 12.44 -3.85 -0.29
N HIS A 84 13.63 -3.93 0.29
CA HIS A 84 14.55 -2.80 0.45
C HIS A 84 15.80 -2.90 -0.43
N SER A 85 16.00 -4.03 -1.11
CA SER A 85 17.21 -4.33 -1.88
C SER A 85 16.90 -5.23 -3.05
N ALA A 86 17.63 -5.05 -4.15
CA ALA A 86 17.52 -5.87 -5.35
C ALA A 86 18.44 -7.11 -5.28
N ASP A 87 19.23 -7.22 -4.21
CA ASP A 87 20.09 -8.38 -3.97
C ASP A 87 19.24 -9.65 -3.81
N GLU A 88 19.55 -10.68 -4.59
CA GLU A 88 18.74 -11.90 -4.65
C GLU A 88 18.66 -12.63 -3.31
N ALA A 89 19.75 -12.65 -2.53
CA ALA A 89 19.76 -13.30 -1.23
C ALA A 89 18.87 -12.55 -0.23
N GLN A 90 18.95 -11.22 -0.21
CA GLN A 90 18.07 -10.38 0.63
C GLN A 90 16.61 -10.47 0.22
N LEU A 91 16.32 -10.53 -1.08
CA LEU A 91 14.96 -10.74 -1.60
C LEU A 91 14.39 -12.08 -1.15
N ALA A 92 15.16 -13.16 -1.32
CA ALA A 92 14.74 -14.50 -0.92
C ALA A 92 14.49 -14.57 0.60
N ALA A 93 15.40 -14.00 1.40
CA ALA A 93 15.27 -13.94 2.85
C ALA A 93 14.01 -13.15 3.28
N ALA A 94 13.73 -12.00 2.66
CA ALA A 94 12.56 -11.18 2.99
C ALA A 94 11.24 -11.91 2.69
N VAL A 95 11.15 -12.58 1.54
CA VAL A 95 9.96 -13.34 1.13
C VAL A 95 9.74 -14.56 2.03
N ASP A 96 10.81 -15.28 2.38
CA ASP A 96 10.70 -16.47 3.23
C ASP A 96 10.39 -16.12 4.68
N ALA A 97 11.02 -15.07 5.23
CA ALA A 97 10.68 -14.55 6.56
C ALA A 97 9.21 -14.11 6.66
N ALA A 98 8.67 -13.55 5.57
CA ALA A 98 7.25 -13.20 5.47
C ALA A 98 6.34 -14.41 5.18
N GLY A 99 6.90 -15.61 5.00
CA GLY A 99 6.21 -16.85 4.69
C GLY A 99 5.34 -16.77 3.43
N LEU A 100 5.76 -15.97 2.45
CA LEU A 100 5.04 -15.78 1.20
C LEU A 100 5.36 -16.92 0.23
N ARG A 101 4.38 -17.30 -0.59
CA ARG A 101 4.51 -18.30 -1.65
C ARG A 101 3.91 -17.74 -2.94
N PRO A 102 4.50 -18.03 -4.12
CA PRO A 102 4.01 -17.51 -5.38
C PRO A 102 2.61 -18.07 -5.69
N PRO A 103 1.80 -17.38 -6.51
CA PRO A 103 2.14 -16.14 -7.22
C PRO A 103 2.12 -14.90 -6.33
N TRP A 104 3.00 -13.93 -6.61
CA TRP A 104 3.05 -12.65 -5.92
C TRP A 104 2.71 -11.49 -6.85
N VAL A 105 2.06 -10.46 -6.31
CA VAL A 105 1.90 -9.19 -7.01
C VAL A 105 2.91 -8.20 -6.44
N LEU A 106 3.88 -7.82 -7.25
CA LEU A 106 4.85 -6.79 -6.94
C LEU A 106 4.24 -5.41 -7.21
N LYS A 107 4.34 -4.50 -6.25
CA LYS A 107 3.79 -3.14 -6.33
C LYS A 107 4.79 -2.12 -5.76
N PRO A 108 4.93 -0.93 -6.36
CA PRO A 108 5.68 0.18 -5.78
C PRO A 108 5.17 0.54 -4.37
N CYS A 109 6.01 1.11 -3.51
CA CYS A 109 5.52 1.58 -2.20
C CYS A 109 4.51 2.74 -2.37
N VAL A 110 4.72 3.58 -3.39
CA VAL A 110 3.82 4.67 -3.75
C VAL A 110 2.56 4.12 -4.43
N ALA A 111 1.39 4.37 -3.85
CA ALA A 111 0.13 3.80 -4.30
C ALA A 111 -0.53 4.61 -5.43
N CYS A 112 -0.31 5.93 -5.47
CA CYS A 112 -0.93 6.84 -6.42
C CYS A 112 -0.13 8.15 -6.51
N GLY A 113 -0.34 8.93 -7.58
CA GLY A 113 0.12 10.31 -7.69
C GLY A 113 1.48 10.50 -8.35
N LEU A 114 2.21 9.41 -8.66
CA LEU A 114 3.42 9.44 -9.49
C LEU A 114 3.26 8.54 -10.73
N PRO A 115 3.96 8.83 -11.85
CA PRO A 115 3.82 8.09 -13.11
C PRO A 115 4.07 6.57 -13.00
N ASP A 116 4.88 6.16 -12.02
CA ASP A 116 5.26 4.76 -11.78
C ASP A 116 4.41 4.07 -10.70
N SER A 117 3.52 4.77 -10.00
CA SER A 117 2.75 4.20 -8.86
C SER A 117 1.92 2.97 -9.22
N HIS A 118 1.59 2.81 -10.51
CA HIS A 118 0.79 1.71 -11.06
C HIS A 118 1.60 0.68 -11.86
N ARG A 119 2.93 0.79 -11.91
CA ARG A 119 3.80 -0.21 -12.54
C ARG A 119 3.90 -1.43 -11.64
N MET A 120 3.16 -2.48 -11.96
CA MET A 120 3.10 -3.70 -11.17
C MET A 120 3.60 -4.90 -11.98
N ALA A 121 4.01 -5.96 -11.29
CA ALA A 121 4.38 -7.23 -11.94
C ALA A 121 3.72 -8.40 -11.20
N LEU A 122 3.32 -9.43 -11.96
CA LEU A 122 2.90 -10.71 -11.41
C LEU A 122 4.07 -11.68 -11.48
N VAL A 123 4.52 -12.16 -10.32
CA VAL A 123 5.67 -13.06 -10.19
C VAL A 123 5.17 -14.47 -9.92
N LEU A 124 5.27 -15.33 -10.93
CA LEU A 124 4.77 -16.71 -10.87
C LEU A 124 5.78 -17.70 -10.28
N HIS A 125 7.06 -17.34 -10.22
CA HIS A 125 8.13 -18.23 -9.76
C HIS A 125 9.20 -17.43 -9.00
N PRO A 126 9.83 -17.98 -7.94
CA PRO A 126 10.81 -17.25 -7.13
C PRO A 126 11.96 -16.64 -7.94
N ARG A 127 12.49 -17.40 -8.90
CA ARG A 127 13.57 -16.93 -9.80
C ARG A 127 13.20 -15.74 -10.69
N ALA A 128 11.92 -15.41 -10.84
CA ALA A 128 11.46 -14.28 -11.63
C ALA A 128 11.37 -12.97 -10.80
N LEU A 129 11.60 -13.01 -9.49
CA LEU A 129 11.43 -11.85 -8.61
C LEU A 129 12.42 -10.72 -8.93
N GLY A 130 13.71 -11.03 -9.08
CA GLY A 130 14.74 -10.05 -9.47
C GLY A 130 14.44 -9.37 -10.81
N PRO A 131 14.22 -10.13 -11.91
CA PRO A 131 13.80 -9.57 -13.19
C PRO A 131 12.52 -8.74 -13.11
N ALA A 132 11.53 -9.14 -12.30
CA ALA A 132 10.29 -8.42 -12.13
C ALA A 132 10.47 -7.07 -11.41
N LEU A 133 11.40 -6.96 -10.46
CA LEU A 133 11.75 -5.68 -9.81
C LEU A 133 12.29 -4.67 -10.82
N ALA A 134 13.20 -5.11 -11.69
CA ALA A 134 13.74 -4.28 -12.76
C ALA A 134 12.64 -3.83 -13.73
N ALA A 135 11.75 -4.75 -14.15
CA ALA A 135 10.66 -4.45 -15.08
C ALA A 135 9.59 -3.52 -14.49
N ALA A 136 9.29 -3.65 -13.19
CA ALA A 136 8.35 -2.78 -12.50
C ALA A 136 8.92 -1.35 -12.27
N GLY A 137 10.18 -1.11 -12.61
CA GLY A 137 10.83 0.19 -12.44
C GLY A 137 10.92 0.61 -10.97
N VAL A 138 10.93 -0.37 -10.06
CA VAL A 138 10.96 -0.13 -8.63
C VAL A 138 12.34 0.43 -8.27
N ARG A 139 12.37 1.71 -7.86
CA ARG A 139 13.54 2.27 -7.19
C ARG A 139 13.50 1.82 -5.75
N LEU A 140 14.40 0.90 -5.42
CA LEU A 140 14.66 0.56 -4.03
C LEU A 140 15.48 1.71 -3.41
N PRO A 141 15.27 2.00 -2.11
CA PRO A 141 16.02 3.05 -1.42
C PRO A 141 17.54 2.81 -1.47
#